data_AF-A0A4P7NPV4-F1
#
_entry.id   AF-A0A4P7NPV4-F1
#
_cell.length_a   1.000
_cell.length_b   1.000
_cell.length_c   1.000
_cell.angle_alpha   90.00
_cell.angle_beta   90.00
_cell.angle_gamma   90.00
#
_symmetry.space_group_name_H-M   'P 1'
#
loop_
_entity.id
_entity.type
_entity.pdbx_description
1 polymer ?
#
loop_
_entity_poly.entity_id
_entity_poly.type
_entity_poly.pdbx_seq_one_letter_code
_entity_poly.pdbx_strand_id
1 'polypeptide(L)' 'MLGTVFAGAFVWEIGYNTQMNKLWDSMNRGRQWKDIRHKYVEASEDDE' A
#
# COMPACT_ATOMS: atom_id res chain seq x y z
N MET A 1 -6.04 17.05 28.13
CA MET A 1 -6.68 17.36 26.84
C MET A 1 -5.75 17.05 25.66
N LEU A 2 -4.57 17.68 25.54
CA LEU A 2 -3.63 17.46 24.41
C LEU A 2 -3.14 16.01 24.26
N GLY A 3 -2.75 15.34 25.35
CA GLY A 3 -2.27 13.96 25.27
C GLY A 3 -3.30 12.97 24.71
N THR A 4 -4.58 13.15 25.05
CA THR A 4 -5.67 12.35 24.51
C THR A 4 -5.87 12.59 23.01
N VAL A 5 -5.77 13.84 22.57
CA VAL A 5 -5.88 14.20 21.15
C VAL A 5 -4.73 13.57 20.35
N PHE A 6 -3.50 13.66 20.83
CA PHE A 6 -2.35 13.06 20.14
C PHE A 6 -2.40 11.53 20.14
N ALA A 7 -2.72 10.90 21.26
CA ALA A 7 -2.88 9.46 21.31
C ALA A 7 -3.98 8.96 20.36
N GLY A 8 -5.11 9.66 20.30
CA GLY A 8 -6.19 9.37 19.36
C GLY A 8 -5.75 9.53 17.90
N ALA A 9 -4.99 10.59 17.59
CA ALA A 9 -4.48 10.84 16.25
C ALA A 9 -3.54 9.72 15.77
N PHE A 10 -2.62 9.24 16.61
CA PHE A 10 -1.73 8.12 16.25
C PHE A 10 -2.48 6.82 15.96
N VAL A 11 -3.45 6.47 16.81
CA VAL A 11 -4.27 5.26 16.59
C VAL A 11 -5.10 5.40 15.31
N TRP A 12 -5.67 6.59 15.08
CA TRP A 12 -6.43 6.88 13.87
C TRP A 12 -5.56 6.77 12.61
N GLU A 13 -4.37 7.37 12.61
CA GLU A 13 -3.44 7.34 11.47
C GLU A 13 -3.12 5.90 11.05
N ILE A 14 -2.74 5.05 12.00
CA ILE A 14 -2.40 3.64 11.74
C ILE A 14 -3.60 2.90 11.12
N GLY A 15 -4.78 3.04 11.75
CA GLY A 15 -5.99 2.40 11.28
C GLY A 15 -6.42 2.89 9.90
N TYR A 16 -6.47 4.21 9.72
CA TYR A 16 -6.90 4.84 8.47
C TYR A 16 -5.98 4.48 7.30
N ASN A 17 -4.67 4.63 7.46
CA ASN A 17 -3.70 4.32 6.41
C ASN A 17 -3.78 2.85 5.99
N THR A 18 -3.86 1.92 6.97
CA THR A 18 -3.96 0.49 6.69
C THR A 18 -5.22 0.16 5.88
N GLN A 19 -6.36 0.74 6.25
CA GLN A 19 -7.64 0.46 5.60
C GLN A 19 -7.72 1.10 4.21
N MET A 20 -7.26 2.34 4.06
CA MET A 20 -7.26 3.02 2.76
C MET A 20 -6.29 2.37 1.78
N ASN A 21 -5.13 1.91 2.24
CA ASN A 21 -4.22 1.11 1.40
C ASN A 21 -4.90 -0.17 0.90
N LYS A 22 -5.60 -0.93 1.76
CA LYS A 22 -6.34 -2.12 1.34
C LYS A 22 -7.45 -1.81 0.32
N LEU A 23 -8.17 -0.72 0.54
CA LEU A 23 -9.23 -0.29 -0.37
C LEU A 23 -8.64 0.07 -1.74
N TRP A 24 -7.58 0.85 -1.76
CA TRP A 24 -6.84 1.21 -2.98
C TRP A 24 -6.31 -0.02 -3.70
N ASP A 25 -5.70 -0.94 -2.96
CA ASP A 25 -5.13 -2.17 -3.49
C ASP A 25 -6.19 -3.05 -4.16
N SER A 26 -7.38 -3.13 -3.55
CA SER A 26 -8.50 -3.89 -4.08
C SER A 26 -9.04 -3.28 -5.37
N MET A 27 -9.22 -1.95 -5.40
CA MET A 27 -9.74 -1.25 -6.59
C MET A 27 -8.75 -1.24 -7.76
N ASN A 28 -7.44 -1.26 -7.48
CA ASN A 28 -6.39 -1.18 -8.51
C ASN A 28 -5.66 -2.51 -8.73
N ARG A 29 -6.23 -3.63 -8.27
CA ARG A 29 -5.65 -4.95 -8.44
C ARG A 29 -5.35 -5.24 -9.91
N GLY A 30 -4.15 -5.77 -10.19
CA GLY A 30 -3.67 -6.10 -11.53
C GLY A 30 -3.09 -4.92 -12.30
N ARG A 31 -3.13 -3.70 -11.74
CA ARG A 31 -2.54 -2.49 -12.33
C ARG A 31 -1.37 -1.95 -11.53
N GLN A 32 -1.20 -2.39 -10.29
CA GLN A 32 -0.12 -1.92 -9.44
C GLN A 32 1.19 -2.57 -9.82
N TRP A 33 2.30 -1.85 -9.64
CA TRP A 33 3.64 -2.39 -9.91
C TRP A 33 3.88 -3.71 -9.21
N LYS A 34 3.51 -3.85 -7.94
CA LYS A 34 3.62 -5.11 -7.19
C LYS A 34 2.89 -6.29 -7.84
N ASP A 35 1.83 -6.02 -8.61
CA ASP A 35 1.06 -7.04 -9.31
C ASP A 35 1.66 -7.40 -10.67
N ILE A 36 2.36 -6.47 -11.35
CA ILE A 36 2.85 -6.66 -12.73
C ILE A 36 4.38 -6.76 -12.85
N ARG A 37 5.14 -6.50 -11.78
CA ARG A 37 6.61 -6.42 -11.79
C ARG A 37 7.27 -7.66 -12.38
N HIS A 38 6.76 -8.85 -12.04
CA HIS A 38 7.30 -10.12 -12.50
C HIS A 38 7.43 -10.18 -14.03
N LYS A 39 6.48 -9.57 -14.77
CA LYS A 39 6.48 -9.55 -16.23
C LYS A 39 7.64 -8.78 -16.86
N TYR A 40 8.29 -7.90 -16.12
CA TYR A 40 9.32 -6.99 -16.65
C TYR A 40 10.70 -7.28 -16.10
N VAL A 41 10.80 -7.81 -14.88
CA VAL A 41 12.09 -8.12 -14.25
C VAL A 41 12.60 -9.50 -14.67
N GLU A 42 11.71 -10.49 -14.83
CA GLU A 42 12.13 -11.80 -15.38
C GLU A 42 12.38 -11.68 -16.90
N ALA A 43 11.55 -10.92 -17.61
CA ALA A 43 11.78 -10.66 -19.04
C ALA A 43 13.11 -9.94 -19.33
N SER A 44 13.62 -9.13 -18.40
CA SER A 44 14.95 -8.52 -18.55
C SER A 44 16.11 -9.49 -18.29
N GLU A 45 15.89 -10.57 -17.56
CA GLU A 45 16.92 -11.61 -17.31
C GLU A 45 17.00 -12.63 -18.46
N ASP A 46 15.88 -12.91 -19.13
CA ASP A 46 15.85 -13.80 -20.30
C ASP A 46 16.38 -13.15 -21.60
N ASP A 47 16.43 -11.81 -21.64
CA ASP A 47 16.93 -11.01 -22.78
C ASP A 47 18.45 -10.66 -22.68
N GLU A 48 19.14 -11.06 -21.61
CA GLU A 48 20.62 -10.98 -21.43
C GLU A 48 21.34 -12.31 -21.70
#